data_AF-A0A936DT60-F1
#
_entry.id   AF-A0A936DT60-F1
#
_cell.length_a   1.000
_cell.length_b   1.000
_cell.length_c   1.000
_cell.angle_alpha   90.00
_cell.angle_beta   90.00
_cell.angle_gamma   90.00
#
_symmetry.space_group_name_H-M   'P 1'
#
loop_
_entity.id
_entity.type
_entity.pdbx_description
1 polymer ?
#
loop_
_entity_poly.entity_id
_entity_poly.type
_entity_poly.pdbx_seq_one_letter_code
_entity_poly.pdbx_strand_id
1 'polypeptide(L)'
;MPGFDGRLILLAAALVLAAGPVRADYKQDYARGQEAAADGNWADVERLMQEAMSGSTTPAARVRLYGQRFAPYVPQYYLGLAAFRTNQCAEAMRWFNDPQAAAVIAQVPDMKGVADDARQQCRTVATPDPKPTTPPVEPQKPVVTNDLPP
;
A
#
# COMPACT_ATOMS: atom_id res chain seq x y z
N MET A 1 -18.70 -17.98 66.41
CA MET A 1 -19.21 -18.81 65.29
C MET A 1 -18.86 -18.07 63.99
N PRO A 2 -18.40 -18.80 62.95
CA PRO A 2 -17.54 -18.36 61.82
C PRO A 2 -18.37 -17.78 60.64
N GLY A 3 -17.83 -17.17 59.57
CA GLY A 3 -16.45 -16.98 59.14
C GLY A 3 -16.37 -15.93 58.00
N PHE A 4 -15.25 -15.22 57.93
CA PHE A 4 -14.86 -14.39 56.79
C PHE A 4 -14.19 -15.29 55.75
N ASP A 5 -14.93 -15.73 54.75
CA ASP A 5 -14.38 -16.46 53.61
C ASP A 5 -13.92 -15.49 52.51
N GLY A 6 -12.65 -15.09 52.63
CA GLY A 6 -11.87 -14.58 51.53
C GLY A 6 -11.67 -15.68 50.48
N ARG A 7 -12.52 -15.73 49.47
CA ARG A 7 -12.33 -16.54 48.26
C ARG A 7 -13.32 -16.06 47.20
N LEU A 8 -12.85 -15.91 45.96
CA LEU A 8 -13.55 -15.34 44.79
C LEU A 8 -13.47 -13.82 44.62
N ILE A 9 -12.34 -13.22 45.03
CA ILE A 9 -11.66 -12.34 44.08
C ILE A 9 -11.03 -13.29 43.07
N LEU A 10 -11.56 -13.36 41.84
CA LEU A 10 -11.00 -13.99 40.62
C LEU A 10 -12.17 -14.52 39.80
N LEU A 11 -12.73 -13.72 38.87
CA LEU A 11 -13.45 -14.17 37.66
C LEU A 11 -14.11 -12.97 36.96
N ALA A 12 -13.31 -12.08 36.37
CA ALA A 12 -13.77 -11.20 35.27
C ALA A 12 -12.62 -10.55 34.48
N ALA A 13 -11.38 -11.01 34.62
CA ALA A 13 -10.24 -10.53 33.82
C ALA A 13 -10.01 -11.50 32.65
N ALA A 14 -10.94 -11.56 31.70
CA ALA A 14 -10.77 -12.36 30.48
C ALA A 14 -11.52 -11.73 29.31
N LEU A 15 -11.21 -10.47 29.01
CA LEU A 15 -11.43 -9.91 27.68
C LEU A 15 -10.11 -9.37 27.16
N VAL A 16 -9.13 -10.26 27.01
CA VAL A 16 -7.98 -9.99 26.14
C VAL A 16 -8.55 -10.03 24.72
N LEU A 17 -8.92 -8.85 24.21
CA LEU A 17 -9.19 -8.66 22.80
C LEU A 17 -7.95 -9.17 22.05
N ALA A 18 -8.12 -10.29 21.36
CA ALA A 18 -7.22 -10.69 20.29
C ALA A 18 -7.34 -9.64 19.19
N ALA A 19 -6.61 -8.52 19.34
CA ALA A 19 -6.23 -7.68 18.22
C ALA A 19 -5.22 -8.49 17.41
N GLY A 20 -5.73 -9.51 16.70
CA GLY A 20 -4.97 -10.18 15.66
C GLY A 20 -4.52 -9.10 14.68
N PRO A 21 -3.30 -9.20 14.13
CA PRO A 21 -2.90 -8.28 13.08
C PRO A 21 -3.95 -8.41 11.99
N VAL A 22 -4.67 -7.33 11.71
CA VAL A 22 -5.39 -7.22 10.45
C VAL A 22 -4.27 -7.28 9.42
N ARG A 23 -4.00 -8.47 8.90
CA ARG A 23 -3.21 -8.64 7.70
C ARG A 23 -4.11 -8.01 6.65
N ALA A 24 -3.97 -6.70 6.46
CA ALA A 24 -4.60 -6.00 5.37
C ALA A 24 -4.38 -6.86 4.13
N ASP A 25 -5.48 -7.25 3.49
CA ASP A 25 -5.43 -8.16 2.36
C ASP A 25 -4.69 -7.41 1.26
N TYR A 26 -3.38 -7.64 1.15
CA TYR A 26 -2.51 -6.90 0.24
C TYR A 26 -3.02 -6.97 -1.21
N LYS A 27 -3.81 -7.99 -1.55
CA LYS A 27 -4.45 -8.14 -2.85
C LYS A 27 -5.62 -7.17 -3.00
N GLN A 28 -6.38 -6.93 -1.93
CA GLN A 28 -7.39 -5.88 -1.87
C GLN A 28 -6.76 -4.50 -1.94
N ASP A 29 -5.66 -4.25 -1.23
CA ASP A 29 -4.93 -2.98 -1.31
C ASP A 29 -4.41 -2.74 -2.72
N TYR A 30 -3.84 -3.77 -3.34
CA TYR A 30 -3.41 -3.73 -4.73
C TYR A 30 -4.56 -3.51 -5.72
N ALA A 31 -5.71 -4.12 -5.50
CA ALA A 31 -6.90 -3.91 -6.32
C ALA A 31 -7.41 -2.46 -6.22
N ARG A 32 -7.54 -1.93 -5.00
CA ARG A 32 -7.94 -0.54 -4.76
C ARG A 32 -6.92 0.45 -5.33
N GLY A 33 -5.64 0.14 -5.25
CA GLY A 33 -4.60 0.99 -5.84
C GLY A 33 -4.65 1.00 -7.37
N GLN A 34 -5.09 -0.08 -8.02
CA GLN A 34 -5.34 -0.09 -9.46
C GLN A 34 -6.54 0.78 -9.83
N GLU A 35 -7.61 0.74 -9.03
CA GLU A 35 -8.77 1.62 -9.19
C GLU A 35 -8.35 3.09 -9.04
N ALA A 36 -7.61 3.42 -7.97
CA ALA A 36 -7.05 4.76 -7.76
C ALA A 36 -6.16 5.22 -8.92
N ALA A 37 -5.37 4.31 -9.52
CA ALA A 37 -4.54 4.63 -10.68
C ALA A 37 -5.40 4.91 -11.93
N ALA A 38 -6.51 4.20 -12.11
CA ALA A 38 -7.47 4.46 -13.18
C ALA A 38 -8.17 5.82 -13.00
N ASP A 39 -8.45 6.20 -11.75
CA ASP A 39 -9.04 7.50 -11.39
C ASP A 39 -8.02 8.66 -11.37
N GLY A 40 -6.72 8.36 -11.55
CA GLY A 40 -5.64 9.35 -11.51
C GLY A 40 -5.35 9.88 -10.10
N ASN A 41 -5.80 9.18 -9.06
CA ASN A 41 -5.53 9.53 -7.67
C ASN A 41 -4.19 8.96 -7.21
N TRP A 42 -3.10 9.61 -7.66
CA TRP A 42 -1.74 9.11 -7.48
C TRP A 42 -1.30 9.01 -6.01
N ALA A 43 -1.82 9.88 -5.12
CA ALA A 43 -1.52 9.82 -3.70
C ALA A 43 -2.07 8.53 -3.05
N ASP A 44 -3.29 8.13 -3.43
CA ASP A 44 -3.86 6.87 -2.98
C ASP A 44 -3.16 5.67 -3.60
N VAL A 45 -2.71 5.76 -4.86
CA VAL A 45 -1.86 4.71 -5.48
C VAL A 45 -0.61 4.48 -4.65
N GLU A 46 0.12 5.54 -4.28
CA GLU A 46 1.34 5.41 -3.49
C GLU A 46 1.08 4.73 -2.16
N ARG A 47 0.07 5.20 -1.42
CA ARG A 47 -0.31 4.64 -0.12
C ARG A 47 -0.72 3.17 -0.22
N LEU A 48 -1.65 2.85 -1.13
CA LEU A 48 -2.21 1.50 -1.29
C LEU A 48 -1.15 0.50 -1.79
N MET A 49 -0.24 0.94 -2.65
CA MET A 49 0.84 0.07 -3.15
C MET A 49 1.91 -0.17 -2.09
N GLN A 50 2.20 0.81 -1.22
CA GLN A 50 3.06 0.62 -0.04
C GLN A 50 2.43 -0.33 1.00
N GLU A 51 1.12 -0.21 1.24
CA GLU A 51 0.35 -1.14 2.07
C GLU A 51 0.40 -2.56 1.48
N ALA A 52 0.20 -2.70 0.17
CA ALA A 52 0.29 -3.99 -0.52
C ALA A 52 1.70 -4.61 -0.39
N MET A 53 2.75 -3.80 -0.56
CA MET A 53 4.13 -4.25 -0.38
C MET A 53 4.44 -4.69 1.06
N SER A 54 3.76 -4.12 2.06
CA SER A 54 3.90 -4.54 3.46
C SER A 54 3.37 -5.97 3.68
N GLY A 55 2.40 -6.40 2.89
CA GLY A 55 1.92 -7.79 2.90
C GLY A 55 2.74 -8.73 2.01
N SER A 56 3.07 -8.30 0.78
CA SER A 56 3.93 -9.05 -0.14
C SER A 56 4.75 -8.13 -1.04
N THR A 57 6.07 -8.18 -0.91
CA THR A 57 6.99 -7.38 -1.73
C THR A 57 7.33 -8.04 -3.07
N THR A 58 7.00 -9.33 -3.25
CA THR A 58 7.47 -10.12 -4.39
C THR A 58 6.58 -9.93 -5.61
N PRO A 59 7.09 -9.32 -6.71
CA PRO A 59 6.34 -9.21 -7.94
C PRO A 59 6.13 -10.58 -8.58
N ALA A 60 4.99 -10.78 -9.22
CA ALA A 60 4.70 -12.02 -9.94
C ALA A 60 3.78 -11.76 -11.12
N ALA A 61 4.10 -12.34 -12.28
CA ALA A 61 3.30 -12.19 -13.50
C ALA A 61 1.89 -12.78 -13.38
N ARG A 62 1.67 -13.68 -12.41
CA ARG A 62 0.40 -14.36 -12.21
C ARG A 62 0.13 -14.60 -10.72
N VAL A 63 -0.71 -13.75 -10.14
CA VAL A 63 -1.21 -13.91 -8.76
C VAL A 63 -2.72 -14.02 -8.78
N ARG A 64 -3.26 -14.91 -7.95
CA ARG A 64 -4.70 -14.99 -7.69
C ARG A 64 -5.11 -13.83 -6.78
N LEU A 65 -5.54 -12.72 -7.38
CA LEU A 65 -5.90 -11.49 -6.65
C LEU A 65 -7.27 -11.62 -5.97
N TYR A 66 -8.29 -12.05 -6.70
CA TYR A 66 -9.65 -12.25 -6.16
C TYR A 66 -10.40 -13.33 -6.93
N GLY A 67 -11.26 -14.07 -6.22
CA GLY A 67 -12.08 -15.12 -6.82
C GLY A 67 -11.22 -16.11 -7.62
N GLN A 68 -11.49 -16.24 -8.93
CA GLN A 68 -10.71 -17.05 -9.87
C GLN A 68 -9.88 -16.18 -10.85
N ARG A 69 -9.81 -14.86 -10.65
CA ARG A 69 -9.08 -13.95 -11.53
C ARG A 69 -7.59 -13.95 -11.17
N PHE A 70 -6.77 -14.28 -12.16
CA PHE A 70 -5.33 -14.14 -12.10
C PHE A 70 -4.93 -12.87 -12.83
N ALA A 71 -4.06 -12.07 -12.22
CA ALA A 71 -3.49 -10.90 -12.85
C ALA A 71 -2.02 -10.75 -12.42
N PRO A 72 -1.21 -9.99 -13.16
CA PRO A 72 0.11 -9.61 -12.69
C PRO A 72 -0.01 -8.79 -11.40
N TYR A 73 0.85 -9.09 -10.44
CA TYR A 73 1.04 -8.35 -9.20
C TYR A 73 2.41 -7.70 -9.26
N VAL A 74 2.42 -6.40 -9.51
CA VAL A 74 3.65 -5.59 -9.56
C VAL A 74 3.39 -4.24 -8.88
N PRO A 75 3.38 -4.16 -7.54
CA PRO A 75 3.18 -2.89 -6.82
C PRO A 75 4.18 -1.81 -7.20
N GLN A 76 5.44 -2.21 -7.38
CA GLN A 76 6.53 -1.32 -7.80
C GLN A 76 6.23 -0.63 -9.13
N TYR A 77 5.54 -1.30 -10.07
CA TYR A 77 5.14 -0.67 -11.33
C TYR A 77 4.20 0.52 -11.09
N TYR A 78 3.20 0.35 -10.21
CA TYR A 78 2.25 1.41 -9.89
C TYR A 78 2.87 2.53 -9.05
N LEU A 79 3.84 2.22 -8.18
CA LEU A 79 4.65 3.23 -7.50
C LEU A 79 5.49 4.05 -8.49
N GLY A 80 6.11 3.38 -9.46
CA GLY A 80 6.84 4.06 -10.54
C GLY A 80 5.93 4.92 -11.40
N LEU A 81 4.72 4.44 -11.70
CA LEU A 81 3.71 5.17 -12.46
C LEU A 81 3.22 6.40 -11.70
N ALA A 82 2.90 6.28 -10.42
CA ALA A 82 2.47 7.41 -9.59
C ALA A 82 3.59 8.47 -9.48
N ALA A 83 4.83 8.03 -9.25
CA ALA A 83 5.99 8.92 -9.26
C ALA A 83 6.17 9.63 -10.61
N PHE A 84 6.02 8.90 -11.72
CA PHE A 84 6.10 9.50 -13.06
C PHE A 84 4.99 10.54 -13.29
N ARG A 85 3.75 10.23 -12.88
CA ARG A 85 2.59 11.14 -13.02
C ARG A 85 2.67 12.38 -12.14
N THR A 86 3.43 12.31 -11.05
CA THR A 86 3.70 13.43 -10.14
C THR A 86 5.03 14.13 -10.48
N ASN A 87 5.63 13.87 -11.65
CA ASN A 87 6.91 14.44 -12.13
C ASN A 87 8.13 14.07 -11.28
N GLN A 88 8.03 13.05 -10.43
CA GLN A 88 9.11 12.53 -9.60
C GLN A 88 9.97 11.51 -10.37
N CYS A 89 10.68 11.99 -11.40
CA CYS A 89 11.41 11.12 -12.32
C CYS A 89 12.49 10.25 -11.68
N ALA A 90 13.17 10.74 -10.63
CA ALA A 90 14.15 9.95 -9.90
C ALA A 90 13.51 8.73 -9.20
N GLU A 91 12.36 8.93 -8.58
CA GLU A 91 11.62 7.86 -7.91
C GLU A 91 10.96 6.90 -8.91
N ALA A 92 10.41 7.43 -10.00
CA ALA A 92 9.89 6.62 -11.09
C ALA A 92 10.95 5.65 -11.63
N MET A 93 12.16 6.18 -11.91
CA MET A 93 13.28 5.35 -12.36
C MET A 93 13.71 4.34 -11.30
N ARG A 94 13.70 4.69 -10.01
CA ARG A 94 14.03 3.75 -8.93
C ARG A 94 13.10 2.53 -8.96
N TRP A 95 11.79 2.77 -9.04
CA TRP A 95 10.80 1.69 -9.02
C TRP A 95 10.77 0.87 -10.30
N PHE A 96 10.85 1.53 -11.46
CA PHE A 96 10.85 0.81 -12.73
C PHE A 96 12.14 0.01 -12.98
N ASN A 97 13.27 0.39 -12.37
CA ASN A 97 14.54 -0.32 -12.51
C ASN A 97 14.83 -1.29 -11.35
N ASP A 98 13.90 -1.47 -10.40
CA ASP A 98 14.00 -2.54 -9.42
C ASP A 98 14.10 -3.89 -10.16
N PRO A 99 15.11 -4.73 -9.87
CA PRO A 99 15.39 -5.91 -10.69
C PRO A 99 14.26 -6.95 -10.66
N GLN A 100 13.55 -7.08 -9.53
CA GLN A 100 12.44 -8.03 -9.43
C GLN A 100 11.21 -7.50 -10.18
N ALA A 101 10.93 -6.20 -10.05
CA ALA A 101 9.84 -5.57 -10.77
C ALA A 101 10.10 -5.55 -12.28
N ALA A 102 11.30 -5.14 -12.71
CA ALA A 102 11.69 -5.03 -14.11
C ALA A 102 11.56 -6.36 -14.86
N ALA A 103 11.91 -7.47 -14.23
CA ALA A 103 11.76 -8.81 -14.79
C ALA A 103 10.28 -9.13 -15.10
N VAL A 104 9.36 -8.80 -14.18
CA VAL A 104 7.92 -9.04 -14.38
C VAL A 104 7.29 -8.02 -15.33
N ILE A 105 7.66 -6.74 -15.22
CA ILE A 105 7.21 -5.67 -16.14
C ILE A 105 7.54 -6.05 -17.58
N ALA A 106 8.75 -6.57 -17.84
CA ALA A 106 9.16 -6.99 -19.18
C ALA A 106 8.31 -8.13 -19.77
N GLN A 107 7.66 -8.94 -18.92
CA GLN A 107 6.78 -10.04 -19.33
C GLN A 107 5.34 -9.60 -19.60
N VAL A 108 4.96 -8.39 -19.18
CA VAL A 108 3.59 -7.84 -19.32
C VAL A 108 3.63 -6.68 -20.33
N PRO A 109 3.22 -6.89 -21.60
CA PRO A 109 3.41 -5.90 -22.66
C PRO A 109 2.86 -4.51 -22.34
N ASP A 110 1.66 -4.43 -21.76
CA ASP A 110 1.04 -3.15 -21.37
C ASP A 110 1.89 -2.39 -20.34
N MET A 111 2.38 -3.08 -19.31
CA MET A 111 3.24 -2.48 -18.28
C MET A 111 4.59 -2.10 -18.87
N LYS A 112 5.17 -2.94 -19.72
CA LYS A 112 6.44 -2.68 -20.39
C LYS A 112 6.38 -1.41 -21.22
N GLY A 113 5.35 -1.25 -22.05
CA GLY A 113 5.18 -0.08 -22.91
C GLY A 113 5.15 1.22 -22.09
N VAL A 114 4.31 1.28 -21.06
CA VAL A 114 4.19 2.46 -20.19
C VAL A 114 5.49 2.75 -19.43
N ALA A 115 6.13 1.71 -18.86
CA ALA A 115 7.37 1.89 -18.11
C ALA A 115 8.52 2.34 -19.02
N ASP A 116 8.62 1.81 -20.24
CA ASP A 116 9.63 2.22 -21.20
C ASP A 116 9.44 3.68 -21.63
N ASP A 117 8.21 4.09 -21.94
CA ASP A 117 7.91 5.48 -22.29
C ASP A 117 8.26 6.43 -21.15
N ALA A 118 7.83 6.11 -19.92
CA ALA A 118 8.17 6.89 -18.73
C ALA A 118 9.68 7.00 -18.49
N ARG A 119 10.43 5.90 -18.67
CA ARG A 119 11.90 5.92 -18.58
C ARG A 119 12.52 6.83 -19.64
N GLN A 120 12.05 6.80 -20.89
CA GLN A 120 12.58 7.67 -21.95
C GLN A 120 12.32 9.14 -21.63
N GLN A 121 11.09 9.48 -21.24
CA GLN A 121 10.71 10.84 -20.90
C GLN A 121 11.54 11.35 -19.71
N CYS A 122 11.66 10.56 -18.64
CA CYS A 122 12.44 10.96 -17.47
C CYS A 122 13.95 11.09 -17.70
N ARG A 123 14.52 10.37 -18.69
CA ARG A 123 15.94 10.54 -19.07
C ARG A 123 16.22 11.89 -19.70
N THR A 124 15.25 12.48 -20.40
CA THR A 124 15.42 13.78 -21.07
C THR A 124 15.31 14.98 -20.13
N VAL A 125 14.73 14.79 -18.94
CA VAL A 125 14.40 15.86 -17.97
C VAL A 125 15.37 15.87 -16.77
N ALA A 126 16.45 15.09 -16.79
CA ALA A 126 17.30 14.85 -15.61
C ALA A 126 18.13 16.09 -15.15
N THR A 127 17.47 17.03 -14.48
CA THR A 127 18.02 17.73 -13.31
C THR A 127 17.39 17.12 -12.05
N PRO A 128 18.18 16.71 -11.05
CA PRO A 128 17.65 16.08 -9.85
C PRO A 128 16.96 17.10 -8.96
N ASP A 129 15.63 17.07 -8.88
CA ASP A 129 14.90 17.75 -7.82
C ASP A 129 14.99 16.94 -6.51
N PRO A 130 15.25 17.58 -5.36
CA PRO A 130 15.54 16.90 -4.11
C PRO A 130 14.26 16.46 -3.38
N LYS A 131 14.09 15.14 -3.29
CA LYS A 131 13.33 14.35 -2.32
C LYS A 131 11.79 14.52 -2.25
N PRO A 132 11.06 13.41 -2.04
CA PRO A 132 9.64 13.46 -1.70
C PRO A 132 9.47 14.17 -0.37
N THR A 133 8.77 15.30 -0.38
CA THR A 133 8.12 15.77 0.83
C THR A 133 6.91 14.89 1.00
N THR A 134 7.02 13.79 1.74
CA THR A 134 5.88 13.34 2.53
C THR A 134 5.54 14.50 3.47
N PRO A 135 4.37 15.16 3.35
CA PRO A 135 3.81 15.78 4.54
C PRO A 135 3.76 14.66 5.59
N PRO A 136 4.22 14.91 6.82
CA PRO A 136 4.02 13.98 7.91
C PRO A 136 2.57 13.52 7.86
N VAL A 137 2.37 12.20 7.80
CA VAL A 137 1.13 11.62 8.30
C VAL A 137 1.11 12.03 9.77
N GLU A 138 0.55 13.21 10.03
CA GLU A 138 0.03 13.51 11.34
C GLU A 138 -1.01 12.41 11.57
N PRO A 139 -0.83 11.57 12.61
CA PRO A 139 -1.84 10.59 12.96
C PRO A 139 -3.13 11.37 13.14
N GLN A 140 -4.09 11.21 12.23
CA GLN A 140 -5.41 11.73 12.45
C GLN A 140 -5.89 11.08 13.73
N LYS A 141 -5.83 11.84 14.83
CA LYS A 141 -6.50 11.51 16.07
C LYS A 141 -7.92 11.13 15.69
N PRO A 142 -8.47 10.01 16.19
CA PRO A 142 -9.88 9.76 16.06
C PRO A 142 -10.62 10.97 16.64
N VAL A 143 -11.20 11.80 15.77
CA VAL A 143 -12.25 12.75 16.17
C VAL A 143 -13.46 11.88 16.46
N VAL A 144 -13.50 11.34 17.67
CA VAL A 144 -14.75 10.92 18.28
C VAL A 144 -15.41 12.21 18.74
N THR A 145 -16.18 12.80 17.83
CA THR A 145 -17.11 13.88 18.14
C THR A 145 -18.11 13.34 19.16
N ASN A 146 -18.04 13.89 20.36
CA ASN A 146 -18.96 13.59 21.44
C ASN A 146 -20.00 14.71 21.42
N ASP A 147 -21.09 14.52 20.68
CA ASP A 147 -22.25 15.42 20.75
C ASP A 147 -23.52 14.72 20.28
N LEU A 148 -24.36 14.36 21.24
CA LEU A 148 -25.78 14.11 21.02
C LEU A 148 -26.55 15.08 21.94
N PRO A 149 -27.25 16.08 21.37
CA PRO A 149 -28.21 16.89 22.12
C PRO A 149 -29.64 16.72 21.58
N PRO A 150 -30.68 17.22 22.29
CA PRO A 150 -30.92 17.24 23.74
C PRO A 150 -31.86 16.11 24.21
#